data_AF-A0A654F8U3-F1
#
_entry.id   AF-A0A654F8U3-F1
#
_cell.length_a   1.000
_cell.length_b   1.000
_cell.length_c   1.000
_cell.angle_alpha   90.00
_cell.angle_beta   90.00
_cell.angle_gamma   90.00
#
_symmetry.space_group_name_H-M   'P 1'
#
loop_
_entity.id
_entity.type
_entity.pdbx_description
1 polymer ?
#
loop_
_entity_poly.entity_id
_entity_poly.type
_entity_poly.pdbx_seq_one_letter_code
_entity_poly.pdbx_strand_id
1 'polypeptide(L)'
;MEATRMGFGGLSVPLSLTPNLSLIPQRLLDKHNLSLKPVKIHHLVCVRSTKSSDDLETSRPSTYFSPSLWGDHFLSVSLDHTEFVELEREIETMKPLVKDMLMSSQSSDKEKIRLIHLLVSLGSSYHFDKEIQDILKHSFTKLDDIIVEEDDLETISIMFEVFRLYGHKMSCDAFDRFRGGDGRFKESLAKDVRGMLQLFEVAHLGTLSEDIMDEALRFTRNHLESLTSGNVSSASPHILKHIQNSLYIPRYCNIEVLVAREYISYYEQEEGYNEILLKFAKLNFNFCQCHYIQEIKTLTKWWKDLDLASKLPYIRDRSVESHLGGLGPYFEPHYSLGRIIVAKTIMIIVVADDTYDAHATVPEATVLTEYFQRLNIGADDKLPDYLRIVLENVFEVMGEIEQEMRPKGRSYSVKQVLERFKIIAMAYKQLTEWARTGHVPTFDEYMKVGLVAAGMGDYAGYCFIGMEDIDEKEAFEWLNSNPLLIDALNVLFRIANDVGTYETEINRGEVANGLNCYMKQYGVTKEEASRELRKMYIYNKKVVVEEFMNSHDRVPRQVLLRCLNFARLFDVIYTEGDGYSEPKGKIEHFMTSLYVHPIPLS
;
A
#
# COMPACT_ATOMS: atom_id res chain seq x y z
N MET A 1 13.78 -14.70 68.29
CA MET A 1 14.13 -13.27 68.16
C MET A 1 14.16 -12.99 66.67
N GLU A 2 13.02 -12.65 66.06
CA GLU A 2 12.51 -11.26 65.93
C GLU A 2 13.49 -10.41 65.11
N ALA A 3 13.26 -10.21 63.81
CA ALA A 3 12.33 -9.26 63.18
C ALA A 3 12.87 -7.82 63.12
N THR A 4 13.27 -7.37 61.91
CA THR A 4 13.08 -5.97 61.49
C THR A 4 12.91 -5.86 59.97
N ARG A 5 11.78 -5.27 59.57
CA ARG A 5 11.38 -4.86 58.21
C ARG A 5 12.13 -3.62 57.74
N MET A 6 12.25 -3.45 56.41
CA MET A 6 12.11 -2.22 55.58
C MET A 6 12.63 -2.60 54.18
N GLY A 7 12.03 -2.35 53.02
CA GLY A 7 10.84 -1.66 52.54
C GLY A 7 11.07 -1.53 51.02
N PHE A 8 10.19 -2.09 50.19
CA PHE A 8 10.32 -1.98 48.72
C PHE A 8 9.86 -0.59 48.26
N GLY A 9 10.79 0.21 47.74
CA GLY A 9 10.52 1.44 47.02
C GLY A 9 10.87 1.25 45.55
N GLY A 10 9.87 1.39 44.68
CA GLY A 10 10.03 1.32 43.24
C GLY A 10 10.85 2.49 42.69
N LEU A 11 11.72 2.19 41.74
CA LEU A 11 12.32 3.17 40.83
C LEU A 11 11.93 2.77 39.41
N SER A 12 10.84 3.37 38.95
CA SER A 12 10.50 3.49 37.53
C SER A 12 11.63 4.24 36.82
N VAL A 13 12.35 3.56 35.94
CA VAL A 13 13.25 4.19 34.98
C VAL A 13 12.39 4.59 33.77
N PRO A 14 12.30 5.89 33.41
CA PRO A 14 11.60 6.29 32.20
C PRO A 14 12.47 5.97 30.98
N LEU A 15 12.05 4.98 30.19
CA LEU A 15 12.49 4.78 28.80
C LEU A 15 11.63 5.67 27.90
N SER A 16 12.11 6.87 27.59
CA SER A 16 11.64 7.62 26.41
C SER A 16 12.71 8.62 25.95
N LEU A 17 13.57 8.16 25.05
CA LEU A 17 14.29 9.03 24.13
C LEU A 17 14.08 8.46 22.73
N THR A 18 12.84 8.53 22.24
CA THR A 18 12.58 8.51 20.80
C THR A 18 13.01 9.88 20.25
N PRO A 19 13.84 9.93 19.19
CA PRO A 19 14.13 11.20 18.53
C PRO A 19 12.81 11.78 17.98
N ASN A 20 12.53 13.05 18.28
CA ASN A 20 11.38 13.82 17.79
C ASN A 20 11.46 14.03 16.27
N LEU A 21 11.30 12.98 15.47
CA LEU A 21 10.95 13.10 14.06
C LEU A 21 9.44 13.35 13.99
N SER A 22 9.07 14.61 13.79
CA SER A 22 7.67 14.97 13.52
C SER A 22 7.28 14.46 12.14
N LEU A 23 6.37 13.49 12.09
CA LEU A 23 5.81 12.92 10.85
C LEU A 23 5.08 13.96 9.98
N ILE A 24 4.71 15.07 10.60
CA ILE A 24 4.25 16.29 9.94
C ILE A 24 5.36 17.34 10.12
N PRO A 25 6.16 17.65 9.08
CA PRO A 25 7.23 18.62 9.20
C PRO A 25 6.73 20.00 9.64
N GLN A 26 7.17 20.52 10.79
CA GLN A 26 6.75 21.84 11.32
C GLN A 26 6.95 22.99 10.31
N ARG A 27 8.00 22.91 9.48
CA ARG A 27 8.25 23.89 8.41
C ARG A 27 7.15 23.98 7.35
N LEU A 28 6.31 22.95 7.22
CA LEU A 28 5.12 22.96 6.35
C LEU A 28 3.89 23.57 7.06
N LEU A 29 3.85 23.57 8.39
CA LEU A 29 2.80 24.20 9.20
C LEU A 29 3.04 25.71 9.38
N ASP A 30 4.31 26.15 9.44
CA ASP A 30 4.69 27.53 9.79
C ASP A 30 4.71 28.55 8.63
N LYS A 31 4.60 28.10 7.36
CA LYS A 31 4.82 28.99 6.19
C LYS A 31 3.63 29.90 5.82
N HIS A 32 2.53 29.88 6.56
CA HIS A 32 1.33 30.67 6.25
C HIS A 32 1.04 31.77 7.27
N ASN A 33 2.01 32.63 7.55
CA ASN A 33 1.77 33.95 8.14
C ASN A 33 1.71 35.00 7.01
N LEU A 34 0.65 35.00 6.22
CA LEU A 34 0.36 36.07 5.26
C LEU A 34 -0.96 36.75 5.60
N SER A 35 -0.90 38.08 5.62
CA SER A 35 -1.95 39.04 5.99
C SER A 35 -3.30 38.74 5.33
N LEU A 36 -4.31 38.50 6.17
CA LEU A 36 -5.71 38.23 5.82
C LEU A 36 -6.38 39.46 5.17
N LYS A 37 -7.02 39.26 4.01
CA LYS A 37 -8.17 40.07 3.60
C LYS A 37 -9.45 39.26 3.86
N PRO A 38 -10.51 39.86 4.45
CA PRO A 38 -11.72 39.12 4.77
C PRO A 38 -12.50 38.78 3.49
N VAL A 39 -12.68 37.49 3.22
CA VAL A 39 -13.64 36.98 2.24
C VAL A 39 -14.95 36.67 2.99
N LYS A 40 -16.09 37.09 2.41
CA LYS A 40 -17.42 36.90 3.01
C LYS A 40 -17.77 35.41 3.05
N ILE A 41 -17.94 34.87 4.26
CA ILE A 41 -18.48 33.55 4.53
C ILE A 41 -20.02 33.67 4.58
N HIS A 42 -20.72 32.88 3.77
CA HIS A 42 -22.16 32.68 3.94
C HIS A 42 -22.39 31.68 5.08
N HIS A 43 -22.93 32.16 6.21
CA HIS A 43 -23.37 31.30 7.30
C HIS A 43 -24.66 30.57 6.89
N LEU A 44 -24.58 29.27 6.65
CA LEU A 44 -25.73 28.38 6.71
C LEU A 44 -25.98 28.04 8.19
N VAL A 45 -27.02 28.64 8.76
CA VAL A 45 -27.50 28.33 10.11
C VAL A 45 -28.50 27.18 10.00
N CYS A 46 -28.15 26.02 10.55
CA CYS A 46 -29.08 24.91 10.73
C CYS A 46 -29.69 25.01 12.14
N VAL A 47 -31.01 25.18 12.23
CA VAL A 47 -31.76 25.25 13.49
C VAL A 47 -32.20 23.84 13.88
N ARG A 48 -31.85 23.38 15.09
CA ARG A 48 -32.36 22.12 15.68
C ARG A 48 -33.60 22.36 16.54
N SER A 49 -34.62 21.54 16.34
CA SER A 49 -35.78 21.34 17.23
C SER A 49 -35.59 20.06 18.07
N THR A 50 -36.24 19.99 19.23
CA THR A 50 -36.18 18.92 20.24
C THR A 50 -36.71 17.58 19.73
N LYS A 51 -35.99 16.49 20.05
CA LYS A 51 -36.09 15.15 19.45
C LYS A 51 -37.28 14.31 19.91
N SER A 52 -38.03 13.77 18.96
CA SER A 52 -38.93 12.61 19.10
C SER A 52 -38.37 11.37 18.38
N SER A 53 -38.97 10.20 18.57
CA SER A 53 -38.60 8.93 17.90
C SER A 53 -38.67 9.02 16.37
N ASP A 54 -39.55 9.85 15.82
CA ASP A 54 -39.70 10.04 14.37
C ASP A 54 -38.57 10.92 13.77
N ASP A 55 -37.80 11.64 14.59
CA ASP A 55 -36.69 12.49 14.14
C ASP A 55 -35.36 11.74 13.96
N LEU A 56 -35.24 10.52 14.50
CA LEU A 56 -34.02 9.71 14.34
C LEU A 56 -33.86 9.25 12.89
N GLU A 57 -34.94 8.78 12.27
CA GLU A 57 -34.97 8.38 10.86
C GLU A 57 -34.77 9.57 9.91
N THR A 58 -35.29 10.76 10.23
CA THR A 58 -35.07 11.96 9.40
C THR A 58 -33.64 12.53 9.50
N SER A 59 -32.88 12.14 10.53
CA SER A 59 -31.48 12.51 10.72
C SER A 59 -30.48 11.50 10.15
N ARG A 60 -30.98 10.37 9.64
CA ARG A 60 -30.16 9.28 9.12
C ARG A 60 -29.56 9.70 7.77
N PRO A 61 -28.23 9.66 7.60
CA PRO A 61 -27.62 9.79 6.28
C PRO A 61 -28.10 8.67 5.34
N SER A 62 -28.23 9.01 4.06
CA SER A 62 -28.56 8.06 3.01
C SER A 62 -27.54 8.21 1.89
N THR A 63 -26.57 7.31 1.85
CA THR A 63 -25.57 7.23 0.79
C THR A 63 -25.91 6.08 -0.15
N TYR A 64 -25.77 6.31 -1.45
CA TYR A 64 -25.88 5.27 -2.46
C TYR A 64 -24.51 5.02 -3.08
N PHE A 65 -24.07 3.76 -3.04
CA PHE A 65 -22.81 3.36 -3.64
C PHE A 65 -23.01 2.80 -5.05
N SER A 66 -22.05 3.09 -5.93
CA SER A 66 -22.07 2.53 -7.28
C SER A 66 -22.00 1.00 -7.23
N PRO A 67 -22.75 0.27 -8.08
CA PRO A 67 -22.62 -1.18 -8.21
C PRO A 67 -21.17 -1.60 -8.53
N SER A 68 -20.83 -2.85 -8.22
CA SER A 68 -19.55 -3.44 -8.65
C SER A 68 -19.43 -3.41 -10.18
N LEU A 69 -18.23 -3.08 -10.68
CA LEU A 69 -17.91 -3.13 -12.10
C LEU A 69 -17.98 -4.56 -12.68
N TRP A 70 -17.68 -5.55 -11.84
CA TRP A 70 -17.43 -6.93 -12.26
C TRP A 70 -18.66 -7.83 -12.17
N GLY A 71 -19.63 -7.46 -11.32
CA GLY A 71 -20.85 -8.23 -11.08
C GLY A 71 -20.58 -9.73 -10.93
N ASP A 72 -21.16 -10.52 -11.82
CA ASP A 72 -21.09 -11.99 -11.77
C ASP A 72 -19.98 -12.59 -12.65
N HIS A 73 -19.16 -11.76 -13.30
CA HIS A 73 -18.17 -12.19 -14.28
C HIS A 73 -17.33 -13.38 -13.76
N PHE A 74 -16.65 -13.20 -12.62
CA PHE A 74 -15.74 -14.19 -12.06
C PHE A 74 -16.41 -15.48 -11.55
N LEU A 75 -17.70 -15.46 -11.24
CA LEU A 75 -18.45 -16.69 -10.93
C LEU A 75 -18.58 -17.59 -12.16
N SER A 76 -18.75 -16.98 -13.32
CA SER A 76 -18.94 -17.65 -14.60
C SER A 76 -17.64 -18.04 -15.31
N VAL A 77 -16.51 -17.44 -14.93
CA VAL A 77 -15.21 -17.75 -15.53
C VAL A 77 -14.88 -19.24 -15.31
N SER A 78 -14.56 -19.91 -16.41
CA SER A 78 -14.03 -21.27 -16.42
C SER A 78 -12.53 -21.22 -16.22
N LEU A 79 -12.03 -21.95 -15.23
CA LEU A 79 -10.61 -22.19 -15.04
C LEU A 79 -10.32 -23.62 -15.45
N ASP A 80 -9.52 -23.82 -16.49
CA ASP A 80 -9.08 -25.16 -16.86
C ASP A 80 -7.98 -25.59 -15.88
N HIS A 81 -8.31 -26.54 -15.01
CA HIS A 81 -7.36 -27.10 -14.06
C HIS A 81 -6.17 -27.77 -14.77
N THR A 82 -6.37 -28.27 -15.99
CA THR A 82 -5.30 -28.86 -16.80
C THR A 82 -4.25 -27.82 -17.17
N GLU A 83 -4.68 -26.64 -17.64
CA GLU A 83 -3.78 -25.52 -17.96
C GLU A 83 -3.02 -25.05 -16.71
N PHE A 84 -3.70 -24.99 -15.56
CA PHE A 84 -3.09 -24.62 -14.29
C PHE A 84 -1.94 -25.56 -13.88
N VAL A 85 -2.16 -26.88 -13.94
CA VAL A 85 -1.15 -27.90 -13.61
C VAL A 85 0.00 -27.89 -14.62
N GLU A 86 -0.30 -27.63 -15.89
CA GLU A 86 0.71 -27.55 -16.94
C GLU A 86 1.65 -26.34 -16.73
N LEU A 87 1.10 -25.18 -16.40
CA LEU A 87 1.87 -23.97 -16.06
C LEU A 87 2.82 -24.23 -14.89
N GLU A 88 2.32 -24.82 -13.80
CA GLU A 88 3.14 -25.17 -12.63
C GLU A 88 4.28 -26.13 -13.01
N ARG A 89 3.98 -27.16 -13.79
CA ARG A 89 4.97 -28.15 -14.23
C ARG A 89 6.06 -27.52 -15.12
N GLU A 90 5.69 -26.64 -16.05
CA GLU A 90 6.65 -25.94 -16.91
C GLU A 90 7.54 -24.98 -16.11
N ILE A 91 6.97 -24.24 -15.14
CA ILE A 91 7.74 -23.38 -14.23
C ILE A 91 8.78 -24.22 -13.47
N GLU A 92 8.37 -25.31 -12.84
CA GLU A 92 9.29 -26.18 -12.08
C GLU A 92 10.35 -26.84 -12.98
N THR A 93 10.03 -27.10 -14.25
CA THR A 93 11.00 -27.62 -15.23
C THR A 93 12.05 -26.56 -15.62
N MET A 94 11.66 -25.29 -15.73
CA MET A 94 12.54 -24.20 -16.14
C MET A 94 13.33 -23.58 -14.98
N LYS A 95 12.84 -23.69 -13.76
CA LYS A 95 13.44 -23.11 -12.55
C LYS A 95 14.91 -23.49 -12.35
N PRO A 96 15.37 -24.74 -12.56
CA PRO A 96 16.80 -25.08 -12.50
C PRO A 96 17.65 -24.31 -13.52
N LEU A 97 17.15 -24.09 -14.74
CA LEU A 97 17.91 -23.38 -15.79
C LEU A 97 18.18 -21.93 -15.40
N VAL A 98 17.16 -21.25 -14.86
CA VAL A 98 17.29 -19.86 -14.38
C VAL A 98 18.21 -19.81 -13.14
N LYS A 99 18.08 -20.78 -12.24
CA LYS A 99 18.96 -20.91 -11.08
C LYS A 99 20.42 -21.12 -11.48
N ASP A 100 20.70 -21.92 -12.51
CA ASP A 100 22.06 -22.14 -13.01
C ASP A 100 22.68 -20.85 -13.56
N MET A 101 21.88 -19.96 -14.19
CA MET A 101 22.35 -18.64 -14.62
C MET A 101 22.77 -17.77 -13.43
N LEU A 102 21.94 -17.74 -12.37
CA LEU A 102 22.22 -17.02 -11.12
C LEU A 102 23.48 -17.55 -10.41
N MET A 103 23.62 -18.87 -10.32
CA MET A 103 24.67 -19.54 -9.57
C MET A 103 25.95 -19.78 -10.37
N SER A 104 26.02 -19.32 -11.62
CA SER A 104 27.18 -19.51 -12.50
C SER A 104 28.46 -18.96 -11.86
N SER A 105 29.52 -19.77 -11.86
CA SER A 105 30.86 -19.35 -11.42
C SER A 105 31.56 -18.46 -12.45
N GLN A 106 31.03 -18.38 -13.67
CA GLN A 106 31.62 -17.62 -14.77
C GLN A 106 31.10 -16.17 -14.80
N SER A 107 29.98 -15.87 -14.14
CA SER A 107 29.43 -14.52 -14.08
C SER A 107 30.08 -13.71 -12.95
N SER A 108 30.43 -12.47 -13.27
CA SER A 108 30.84 -11.45 -12.31
C SER A 108 29.70 -11.04 -11.38
N ASP A 109 30.03 -10.39 -10.25
CA ASP A 109 29.03 -9.81 -9.34
C ASP A 109 28.11 -8.81 -10.07
N LYS A 110 28.66 -7.98 -10.99
CA LYS A 110 27.90 -7.03 -11.81
C LYS A 110 26.86 -7.74 -12.69
N GLU A 111 27.24 -8.84 -13.35
CA GLU A 111 26.32 -9.62 -14.19
C GLU A 111 25.23 -10.30 -13.36
N LYS A 112 25.58 -10.83 -12.18
CA LYS A 112 24.60 -11.40 -11.24
C LYS A 112 23.60 -10.35 -10.77
N ILE A 113 24.05 -9.15 -10.41
CA ILE A 113 23.16 -8.05 -9.98
C ILE A 113 22.24 -7.61 -11.13
N ARG A 114 22.75 -7.52 -12.37
CA ARG A 114 21.90 -7.27 -13.56
C ARG A 114 20.85 -8.36 -13.77
N LEU A 115 21.21 -9.62 -13.60
CA LEU A 115 20.24 -10.74 -13.68
C LEU A 115 19.20 -10.67 -12.56
N ILE A 116 19.59 -10.33 -11.34
CA ILE A 116 18.67 -10.13 -10.22
C ILE A 116 17.68 -9.00 -10.52
N HIS A 117 18.15 -7.85 -11.00
CA HIS A 117 17.29 -6.75 -11.43
C HIS A 117 16.30 -7.21 -12.51
N LEU A 118 16.75 -8.00 -13.48
CA LEU A 118 15.88 -8.54 -14.53
C LEU A 118 14.81 -9.48 -13.96
N LEU A 119 15.15 -10.36 -13.02
CA LEU A 119 14.21 -11.25 -12.35
C LEU A 119 13.19 -10.48 -11.50
N VAL A 120 13.61 -9.42 -10.81
CA VAL A 120 12.71 -8.49 -10.09
C VAL A 120 11.77 -7.82 -11.08
N SER A 121 12.31 -7.28 -12.16
CA SER A 121 11.55 -6.58 -13.20
C SER A 121 10.51 -7.48 -13.87
N LEU A 122 10.82 -8.77 -14.01
CA LEU A 122 9.94 -9.81 -14.58
C LEU A 122 9.03 -10.49 -13.53
N GLY A 123 8.99 -9.99 -12.29
CA GLY A 123 8.15 -10.55 -11.22
C GLY A 123 8.46 -12.01 -10.88
N SER A 124 9.71 -12.42 -11.03
CA SER A 124 10.16 -13.82 -11.00
C SER A 124 11.28 -14.09 -9.97
N SER A 125 11.71 -13.06 -9.24
CA SER A 125 12.80 -13.16 -8.25
C SER A 125 12.46 -14.06 -7.06
N TYR A 126 11.19 -14.12 -6.64
CA TYR A 126 10.75 -14.87 -5.46
C TYR A 126 11.04 -16.38 -5.54
N HIS A 127 11.19 -16.93 -6.75
CA HIS A 127 11.59 -18.33 -6.95
C HIS A 127 13.00 -18.65 -6.46
N PHE A 128 13.84 -17.63 -6.30
CA PHE A 128 15.27 -17.73 -5.99
C PHE A 128 15.66 -16.80 -4.83
N ASP A 129 14.70 -16.40 -3.99
CA ASP A 129 14.90 -15.34 -3.00
C ASP A 129 16.06 -15.63 -2.04
N LYS A 130 16.23 -16.91 -1.64
CA LYS A 130 17.36 -17.33 -0.80
C LYS A 130 18.70 -17.09 -1.51
N GLU A 131 18.85 -17.58 -2.73
CA GLU A 131 20.06 -17.42 -3.52
C GLU A 131 20.37 -15.94 -3.79
N ILE A 132 19.34 -15.15 -4.10
CA ILE A 132 19.48 -13.72 -4.35
C ILE A 132 19.96 -12.99 -3.09
N GLN A 133 19.35 -13.25 -1.93
CA GLN A 133 19.77 -12.64 -0.66
C GLN A 133 21.23 -12.99 -0.32
N ASP A 134 21.63 -14.25 -0.50
CA ASP A 134 23.02 -14.69 -0.25
C ASP A 134 24.01 -14.01 -1.19
N ILE A 135 23.69 -13.92 -2.49
CA ILE A 135 24.51 -13.20 -3.48
C ILE A 135 24.68 -11.74 -3.08
N LEU A 136 23.58 -11.03 -2.81
CA LEU A 136 23.62 -9.59 -2.53
C LEU A 136 24.32 -9.28 -1.21
N LYS A 137 24.12 -10.11 -0.17
CA LYS A 137 24.84 -9.98 1.09
C LYS A 137 26.35 -10.06 0.89
N HIS A 138 26.82 -10.98 0.04
CA HIS A 138 28.24 -11.09 -0.27
C HIS A 138 28.74 -9.96 -1.17
N SER A 139 28.04 -9.64 -2.26
CA SER A 139 28.47 -8.59 -3.19
C SER A 139 28.46 -7.21 -2.55
N PHE A 140 27.55 -6.92 -1.60
CA PHE A 140 27.50 -5.64 -0.90
C PHE A 140 28.78 -5.38 -0.07
N THR A 141 29.39 -6.42 0.50
CA THR A 141 30.67 -6.28 1.23
C THR A 141 31.85 -5.87 0.34
N LYS A 142 31.71 -6.03 -0.97
CA LYS A 142 32.70 -5.68 -1.99
C LYS A 142 32.24 -4.52 -2.87
N LEU A 143 31.18 -3.82 -2.47
CA LEU A 143 30.53 -2.83 -3.32
C LEU A 143 31.51 -1.75 -3.79
N ASP A 144 32.35 -1.24 -2.88
CA ASP A 144 33.34 -0.21 -3.20
C ASP A 144 34.29 -0.68 -4.32
N ASP A 145 34.78 -1.92 -4.25
CA ASP A 145 35.63 -2.54 -5.27
C ASP A 145 34.89 -2.74 -6.60
N ILE A 146 33.62 -3.13 -6.55
CA ILE A 146 32.78 -3.36 -7.73
C ILE A 146 32.55 -2.06 -8.50
N ILE A 147 32.43 -0.91 -7.82
CA ILE A 147 32.06 0.37 -8.43
C ILE A 147 33.25 1.30 -8.69
N VAL A 148 34.50 0.93 -8.40
CA VAL A 148 35.65 1.86 -8.51
C VAL A 148 35.76 2.51 -9.90
N GLU A 149 35.68 1.72 -10.96
CA GLU A 149 35.87 2.17 -12.35
C GLU A 149 34.57 2.11 -13.17
N GLU A 150 33.42 2.08 -12.50
CA GLU A 150 32.11 1.93 -13.15
C GLU A 150 31.49 3.29 -13.52
N ASP A 151 31.61 3.70 -14.77
CA ASP A 151 31.07 4.98 -15.26
C ASP A 151 29.76 4.85 -16.07
N ASP A 152 29.12 3.67 -16.08
CA ASP A 152 27.83 3.45 -16.72
C ASP A 152 26.66 3.82 -15.79
N LEU A 153 25.84 4.78 -16.21
CA LEU A 153 24.73 5.30 -15.40
C LEU A 153 23.65 4.23 -15.15
N GLU A 154 23.33 3.43 -16.17
CA GLU A 154 22.38 2.33 -16.03
C GLU A 154 22.88 1.30 -15.00
N THR A 155 24.15 0.87 -15.07
CA THR A 155 24.74 -0.08 -14.13
C THR A 155 24.65 0.40 -12.69
N ILE A 156 25.14 1.61 -12.40
CA ILE A 156 25.13 2.14 -11.02
C ILE A 156 23.70 2.25 -10.50
N SER A 157 22.79 2.73 -11.34
CA SER A 157 21.38 2.86 -10.97
C SER A 157 20.72 1.49 -10.76
N ILE A 158 21.04 0.46 -11.55
CA ILE A 158 20.59 -0.93 -11.32
C ILE A 158 21.11 -1.47 -9.99
N MET A 159 22.40 -1.31 -9.71
CA MET A 159 22.98 -1.76 -8.43
C MET A 159 22.31 -1.07 -7.25
N PHE A 160 22.10 0.24 -7.34
CA PHE A 160 21.43 1.02 -6.31
C PHE A 160 20.00 0.53 -6.06
N GLU A 161 19.24 0.24 -7.13
CA GLU A 161 17.91 -0.35 -7.03
C GLU A 161 17.94 -1.67 -6.26
N VAL A 162 18.75 -2.62 -6.74
CA VAL A 162 18.77 -3.99 -6.22
C VAL A 162 19.24 -4.02 -4.78
N PHE A 163 20.31 -3.33 -4.43
CA PHE A 163 20.79 -3.31 -3.06
C PHE A 163 19.75 -2.71 -2.10
N ARG A 164 19.15 -1.55 -2.44
CA ARG A 164 18.15 -0.92 -1.57
C ARG A 164 16.88 -1.73 -1.45
N LEU A 165 16.38 -2.31 -2.55
CA LEU A 165 15.21 -3.21 -2.51
C LEU A 165 15.46 -4.42 -1.62
N TYR A 166 16.71 -4.89 -1.55
CA TYR A 166 17.12 -5.99 -0.67
C TYR A 166 17.57 -5.54 0.73
N GLY A 167 17.35 -4.27 1.10
CA GLY A 167 17.61 -3.74 2.45
C GLY A 167 19.03 -3.21 2.68
N HIS A 168 19.91 -3.34 1.70
CA HIS A 168 21.27 -2.82 1.76
C HIS A 168 21.30 -1.35 1.31
N LYS A 169 21.56 -0.43 2.25
CA LYS A 169 21.60 1.01 1.97
C LYS A 169 22.86 1.42 1.18
N MET A 170 22.84 1.21 -0.14
CA MET A 170 23.86 1.74 -1.05
C MET A 170 23.86 3.27 -1.00
N SER A 171 25.04 3.89 -0.84
CA SER A 171 25.18 5.35 -0.72
C SER A 171 24.83 6.07 -2.02
N CYS A 172 24.20 7.25 -1.90
CA CYS A 172 23.97 8.14 -3.04
C CYS A 172 25.25 8.77 -3.60
N ASP A 173 26.38 8.72 -2.87
CA ASP A 173 27.68 9.20 -3.34
C ASP A 173 28.13 8.46 -4.61
N ALA A 174 27.60 7.26 -4.86
CA ALA A 174 27.79 6.53 -6.10
C ALA A 174 27.39 7.37 -7.33
N PHE A 175 26.46 8.32 -7.19
CA PHE A 175 26.01 9.19 -8.27
C PHE A 175 26.85 10.46 -8.46
N ASP A 176 27.79 10.78 -7.55
CA ASP A 176 28.63 11.97 -7.69
C ASP A 176 29.52 11.92 -8.93
N ARG A 177 29.88 10.72 -9.39
CA ARG A 177 30.60 10.50 -10.65
C ARG A 177 29.84 11.04 -11.88
N PHE A 178 28.51 11.15 -11.78
CA PHE A 178 27.64 11.67 -12.83
C PHE A 178 27.35 13.17 -12.67
N ARG A 179 27.94 13.84 -11.68
CA ARG A 179 27.77 15.28 -11.42
C ARG A 179 28.95 16.10 -11.94
N GLY A 180 28.67 17.29 -12.43
CA GLY A 180 29.66 18.26 -12.89
C GLY A 180 30.30 19.03 -11.74
N GLY A 181 31.29 19.88 -12.04
CA GLY A 181 31.94 20.73 -11.04
C GLY A 181 31.02 21.79 -10.42
N ASP A 182 29.83 22.00 -10.98
CA ASP A 182 28.77 22.85 -10.41
C ASP A 182 27.85 22.10 -9.43
N GLY A 183 28.11 20.81 -9.20
CA GLY A 183 27.30 19.95 -8.34
C GLY A 183 25.99 19.48 -8.96
N ARG A 184 25.71 19.73 -10.25
CA ARG A 184 24.50 19.23 -10.92
C ARG A 184 24.80 18.00 -11.76
N PHE A 185 23.78 17.20 -12.07
CA PHE A 185 23.92 16.09 -13.02
C PHE A 185 24.42 16.60 -14.39
N LYS A 186 25.39 15.89 -14.98
CA LYS A 186 26.02 16.28 -16.24
C LYS A 186 25.00 16.22 -17.38
N GLU A 187 24.89 17.28 -18.17
CA GLU A 187 24.05 17.30 -19.38
C GLU A 187 24.44 16.25 -20.42
N SER A 188 25.68 15.75 -20.39
CA SER A 188 26.11 14.66 -21.27
C SER A 188 25.33 13.36 -21.06
N LEU A 189 24.72 13.17 -19.88
CA LEU A 189 23.89 12.00 -19.55
C LEU A 189 22.61 11.94 -20.39
N ALA A 190 22.18 13.06 -20.98
CA ALA A 190 20.98 13.11 -21.83
C ALA A 190 21.04 12.16 -23.05
N LYS A 191 22.24 11.68 -23.41
CA LYS A 191 22.46 10.69 -24.48
C LYS A 191 22.18 9.25 -24.04
N ASP A 192 22.31 8.96 -22.75
CA ASP A 192 22.07 7.65 -22.17
C ASP A 192 20.62 7.54 -21.69
N VAL A 193 19.72 7.27 -22.64
CA VAL A 193 18.29 7.20 -22.39
C VAL A 193 17.94 6.11 -21.36
N ARG A 194 18.62 4.97 -21.41
CA ARG A 194 18.39 3.84 -20.48
C ARG A 194 18.89 4.17 -19.09
N GLY A 195 20.11 4.71 -18.98
CA GLY A 195 20.64 5.19 -17.71
C GLY A 195 19.78 6.27 -17.08
N MET A 196 19.25 7.22 -17.86
CA MET A 196 18.32 8.23 -17.36
C MET A 196 17.00 7.65 -16.87
N LEU A 197 16.43 6.67 -17.59
CA LEU A 197 15.22 6.01 -17.16
C LEU A 197 15.44 5.25 -15.85
N GLN A 198 16.54 4.49 -15.75
CA GLN A 198 16.85 3.77 -14.53
C GLN A 198 17.14 4.73 -13.35
N LEU A 199 17.84 5.85 -13.60
CA LEU A 199 18.07 6.89 -12.59
C LEU A 199 16.74 7.51 -12.12
N PHE A 200 15.80 7.74 -13.04
CA PHE A 200 14.45 8.22 -12.72
C PHE A 200 13.71 7.24 -11.79
N GLU A 201 13.78 5.94 -12.07
CA GLU A 201 13.12 4.93 -11.26
C GLU A 201 13.69 4.90 -9.84
N VAL A 202 15.02 4.82 -9.71
CA VAL A 202 15.66 4.69 -8.38
C VAL A 202 15.65 5.95 -7.55
N ALA A 203 15.42 7.12 -8.16
CA ALA A 203 15.29 8.35 -7.41
C ALA A 203 14.02 8.37 -6.53
N HIS A 204 13.09 7.43 -6.72
CA HIS A 204 11.96 7.18 -5.80
C HIS A 204 12.35 6.34 -4.56
N LEU A 205 13.59 5.84 -4.47
CA LEU A 205 14.13 5.09 -3.33
C LEU A 205 15.00 5.97 -2.40
N GLY A 206 14.85 7.29 -2.46
CA GLY A 206 15.58 8.23 -1.60
C GLY A 206 15.10 8.22 -0.14
N THR A 207 16.04 8.45 0.77
CA THR A 207 15.79 8.68 2.21
C THR A 207 15.66 10.17 2.52
N LEU A 208 15.34 10.52 3.77
CA LEU A 208 15.06 11.91 4.15
C LEU A 208 16.24 12.86 3.94
N SER A 209 17.48 12.38 4.10
CA SER A 209 18.69 13.19 3.98
C SER A 209 19.25 13.30 2.56
N GLU A 210 18.61 12.66 1.58
CA GLU A 210 19.16 12.47 0.23
C GLU A 210 18.51 13.39 -0.81
N ASP A 211 18.73 14.70 -0.66
CA ASP A 211 18.21 15.73 -1.59
C ASP A 211 18.66 15.49 -3.05
N ILE A 212 19.80 14.83 -3.24
CA ILE A 212 20.31 14.40 -4.56
C ILE A 212 19.29 13.56 -5.34
N MET A 213 18.44 12.78 -4.67
CA MET A 213 17.41 11.99 -5.34
C MET A 213 16.28 12.89 -5.89
N ASP A 214 15.91 13.96 -5.19
CA ASP A 214 14.94 14.93 -5.72
C ASP A 214 15.53 15.72 -6.91
N GLU A 215 16.83 16.00 -6.89
CA GLU A 215 17.54 16.58 -8.02
C GLU A 215 17.58 15.63 -9.22
N ALA A 216 17.85 14.34 -8.98
CA ALA A 216 17.84 13.29 -10.00
C ALA A 216 16.45 13.15 -10.64
N LEU A 217 15.37 13.16 -9.84
CA LEU A 217 13.99 13.13 -10.34
C LEU A 217 13.70 14.30 -11.29
N ARG A 218 14.06 15.54 -10.89
CA ARG A 218 13.83 16.72 -11.73
C ARG A 218 14.66 16.67 -13.01
N PHE A 219 15.93 16.29 -12.91
CA PHE A 219 16.83 16.18 -14.05
C PHE A 219 16.29 15.17 -15.06
N THR A 220 16.11 13.92 -14.64
CA THR A 220 15.68 12.82 -15.52
C THR A 220 14.30 13.05 -16.10
N ARG A 221 13.32 13.51 -15.29
CA ARG A 221 11.97 13.82 -15.78
C ARG A 221 11.98 14.83 -16.91
N ASN A 222 12.70 15.94 -16.77
CA ASN A 222 12.76 16.98 -17.80
C ASN A 222 13.33 16.44 -19.13
N HIS A 223 14.38 15.62 -19.08
CA HIS A 223 14.99 15.05 -20.28
C HIS A 223 14.11 13.96 -20.92
N LEU A 224 13.51 13.08 -20.12
CA LEU A 224 12.63 12.02 -20.61
C LEU A 224 11.32 12.58 -21.19
N GLU A 225 10.73 13.61 -20.56
CA GLU A 225 9.54 14.28 -21.11
C GLU A 225 9.85 14.99 -22.44
N SER A 226 11.02 15.63 -22.54
CA SER A 226 11.51 16.22 -23.80
C SER A 226 11.68 15.18 -24.92
N LEU A 227 12.22 14.00 -24.59
CA LEU A 227 12.35 12.87 -25.52
C LEU A 227 10.99 12.36 -26.02
N THR A 228 9.98 12.32 -25.16
CA THR A 228 8.62 11.85 -25.54
C THR A 228 7.80 12.88 -26.32
N SER A 229 8.13 14.17 -26.21
CA SER A 229 7.41 15.28 -26.85
C SER A 229 8.01 15.73 -28.19
N GLY A 230 9.21 15.27 -28.54
CA GLY A 230 9.93 15.67 -29.75
C GLY A 230 9.45 14.96 -31.03
N ASN A 231 9.39 15.69 -32.14
CA ASN A 231 8.98 15.17 -33.47
C ASN A 231 10.00 14.19 -34.10
N VAL A 232 11.18 14.00 -33.51
CA VAL A 232 12.24 13.09 -33.98
C VAL A 232 12.92 12.49 -32.76
N SER A 233 12.29 11.50 -32.12
CA SER A 233 12.99 10.72 -31.10
C SER A 233 13.92 9.70 -31.76
N SER A 234 15.17 9.65 -31.33
CA SER A 234 16.14 8.62 -31.73
C SER A 234 15.92 7.28 -31.01
N ALA A 235 15.00 7.22 -30.04
CA ALA A 235 14.66 5.99 -29.32
C ALA A 235 13.63 5.16 -30.11
N SER A 236 13.73 3.83 -29.98
CA SER A 236 12.77 2.92 -30.59
C SER A 236 11.36 3.09 -29.99
N PRO A 237 10.28 2.76 -30.73
CA PRO A 237 8.91 2.90 -30.24
C PRO A 237 8.63 2.17 -28.92
N HIS A 238 9.22 0.99 -28.70
CA HIS A 238 9.02 0.22 -27.46
C HIS A 238 9.69 0.86 -26.26
N ILE A 239 10.89 1.45 -26.42
CA ILE A 239 11.57 2.21 -25.37
C ILE A 239 10.76 3.48 -25.03
N LEU A 240 10.26 4.18 -26.04
CA LEU A 240 9.41 5.36 -25.82
C LEU A 240 8.15 5.01 -25.02
N LYS A 241 7.52 3.89 -25.34
CA LYS A 241 6.35 3.41 -24.61
C LYS A 241 6.69 3.09 -23.16
N HIS A 242 7.82 2.43 -22.92
CA HIS A 242 8.30 2.13 -21.56
C HIS A 242 8.59 3.41 -20.77
N ILE A 243 9.27 4.41 -21.36
CA ILE A 243 9.49 5.73 -20.74
C ILE A 243 8.16 6.41 -20.39
N GLN A 244 7.19 6.41 -21.30
CA GLN A 244 5.87 7.01 -21.06
C GLN A 244 5.15 6.31 -19.91
N ASN A 245 5.25 4.98 -19.82
CA ASN A 245 4.64 4.21 -18.73
C ASN A 245 5.30 4.56 -17.38
N SER A 246 6.64 4.57 -17.31
CA SER A 246 7.41 4.94 -16.11
C SER A 246 7.20 6.38 -15.65
N LEU A 247 7.20 7.36 -16.56
CA LEU A 247 6.95 8.77 -16.22
C LEU A 247 5.56 9.01 -15.62
N TYR A 248 4.60 8.18 -16.04
CA TYR A 248 3.23 8.23 -15.59
C TYR A 248 3.04 7.55 -14.23
N ILE A 249 3.44 6.28 -14.09
CA ILE A 249 3.51 5.58 -12.78
C ILE A 249 4.89 4.93 -12.67
N PRO A 250 5.79 5.52 -11.87
CA PRO A 250 7.11 4.94 -11.61
C PRO A 250 7.02 3.56 -10.98
N ARG A 251 8.03 2.71 -11.18
CA ARG A 251 8.12 1.35 -10.63
C ARG A 251 7.84 1.28 -9.13
N TYR A 252 8.44 2.20 -8.36
CA TYR A 252 8.28 2.29 -6.90
C TYR A 252 7.06 3.11 -6.45
N CYS A 253 6.20 3.44 -7.40
CA CYS A 253 4.84 3.94 -7.21
C CYS A 253 3.80 2.96 -7.83
N ASN A 254 4.25 1.74 -8.17
CA ASN A 254 3.42 0.70 -8.79
C ASN A 254 3.59 -0.63 -8.04
N ILE A 255 2.58 -1.50 -8.06
CA ILE A 255 2.66 -2.84 -7.46
C ILE A 255 3.43 -3.82 -8.34
N GLU A 256 4.06 -4.82 -7.73
CA GLU A 256 5.06 -5.70 -8.35
C GLU A 256 4.55 -6.42 -9.59
N VAL A 257 3.34 -6.98 -9.51
CA VAL A 257 2.74 -7.73 -10.61
C VAL A 257 2.38 -6.85 -11.81
N LEU A 258 2.04 -5.57 -11.61
CA LEU A 258 1.81 -4.62 -12.70
C LEU A 258 3.12 -4.19 -13.35
N VAL A 259 4.17 -3.98 -12.55
CA VAL A 259 5.53 -3.75 -13.07
C VAL A 259 5.95 -4.95 -13.92
N ALA A 260 5.79 -6.18 -13.43
CA ALA A 260 6.12 -7.38 -14.17
C ALA A 260 5.32 -7.50 -15.48
N ARG A 261 4.01 -7.23 -15.44
CA ARG A 261 3.16 -7.32 -16.63
C ARG A 261 3.58 -6.36 -17.74
N GLU A 262 3.94 -5.13 -17.38
CA GLU A 262 4.42 -4.13 -18.33
C GLU A 262 5.83 -4.48 -18.83
N TYR A 263 6.73 -4.85 -17.91
CA TYR A 263 8.11 -5.16 -18.23
C TYR A 263 8.26 -6.41 -19.10
N ILE A 264 7.40 -7.43 -18.98
CA ILE A 264 7.38 -8.58 -19.91
C ILE A 264 7.15 -8.11 -21.35
N SER A 265 6.20 -7.18 -21.55
CA SER A 265 5.91 -6.63 -22.89
C SER A 265 7.07 -5.79 -23.43
N TYR A 266 7.74 -5.04 -22.54
CA TYR A 266 8.94 -4.28 -22.89
C TYR A 266 10.11 -5.21 -23.26
N TYR A 267 10.40 -6.20 -22.42
CA TYR A 267 11.54 -7.12 -22.57
C TYR A 267 11.44 -7.99 -23.82
N GLU A 268 10.22 -8.39 -24.22
CA GLU A 268 9.99 -9.14 -25.47
C GLU A 268 10.42 -8.37 -26.73
N GLN A 269 10.43 -7.04 -26.67
CA GLN A 269 10.82 -6.18 -27.80
C GLN A 269 12.32 -5.80 -27.78
N GLU A 270 13.07 -6.26 -26.77
CA GLU A 270 14.48 -5.92 -26.61
C GLU A 270 15.38 -6.75 -27.52
N GLU A 271 16.31 -6.10 -28.22
CA GLU A 271 17.31 -6.85 -28.99
C GLU A 271 18.21 -7.66 -28.05
N GLY A 272 18.30 -8.98 -28.29
CA GLY A 272 19.13 -9.88 -27.50
C GLY A 272 18.54 -10.28 -26.14
N TYR A 273 17.22 -10.17 -25.95
CA TYR A 273 16.56 -10.72 -24.76
C TYR A 273 16.85 -12.22 -24.61
N ASN A 274 16.85 -12.69 -23.37
CA ASN A 274 17.04 -14.10 -23.05
C ASN A 274 15.69 -14.83 -23.12
N GLU A 275 15.54 -15.71 -24.10
CA GLU A 275 14.30 -16.46 -24.35
C GLU A 275 13.85 -17.30 -23.15
N ILE A 276 14.78 -17.87 -22.38
CA ILE A 276 14.47 -18.67 -21.18
C ILE A 276 13.84 -17.78 -20.12
N LEU A 277 14.41 -16.59 -19.85
CA LEU A 277 13.88 -15.65 -18.87
C LEU A 277 12.52 -15.09 -19.31
N LEU A 278 12.36 -14.73 -20.58
CA LEU A 278 11.08 -14.24 -21.10
C LEU A 278 9.99 -15.31 -20.98
N LYS A 279 10.26 -16.54 -21.43
CA LYS A 279 9.30 -17.65 -21.33
C LYS A 279 8.97 -17.95 -19.87
N PHE A 280 9.97 -17.98 -18.98
CA PHE A 280 9.76 -18.19 -17.54
C PHE A 280 8.84 -17.12 -16.94
N ALA A 281 9.06 -15.84 -17.29
CA ALA A 281 8.25 -14.73 -16.81
C ALA A 281 6.80 -14.79 -17.30
N LYS A 282 6.57 -15.15 -18.58
CA LYS A 282 5.22 -15.34 -19.14
C LYS A 282 4.47 -16.46 -18.42
N LEU A 283 5.11 -17.62 -18.23
CA LEU A 283 4.55 -18.74 -17.49
C LEU A 283 4.21 -18.34 -16.05
N ASN A 284 5.15 -17.70 -15.36
CA ASN A 284 4.99 -17.21 -14.00
C ASN A 284 3.82 -16.24 -13.87
N PHE A 285 3.70 -15.24 -14.75
CA PHE A 285 2.59 -14.30 -14.73
C PHE A 285 1.24 -14.99 -14.93
N ASN A 286 1.13 -15.89 -15.91
CA ASN A 286 -0.11 -16.62 -16.17
C ASN A 286 -0.49 -17.55 -15.00
N PHE A 287 0.49 -18.19 -14.36
CA PHE A 287 0.26 -19.02 -13.17
C PHE A 287 -0.26 -18.19 -11.99
N CYS A 288 0.40 -17.06 -11.72
CA CYS A 288 -0.08 -16.04 -10.78
C CYS A 288 -1.52 -15.59 -11.08
N GLN A 289 -1.81 -15.26 -12.34
CA GLN A 289 -3.15 -14.85 -12.76
C GLN A 289 -4.22 -15.92 -12.50
N CYS A 290 -3.92 -17.20 -12.73
CA CYS A 290 -4.86 -18.28 -12.45
C CYS A 290 -5.23 -18.34 -10.96
N HIS A 291 -4.25 -18.15 -10.06
CA HIS A 291 -4.49 -18.04 -8.63
C HIS A 291 -5.44 -16.87 -8.33
N TYR A 292 -5.18 -15.68 -8.87
CA TYR A 292 -6.00 -14.50 -8.62
C TYR A 292 -7.45 -14.69 -9.07
N ILE A 293 -7.66 -15.30 -10.23
CA ILE A 293 -9.02 -15.57 -10.74
C ILE A 293 -9.74 -16.58 -9.83
N GLN A 294 -9.05 -17.62 -9.36
CA GLN A 294 -9.60 -18.60 -8.42
C GLN A 294 -9.93 -17.98 -7.06
N GLU A 295 -9.06 -17.09 -6.57
CA GLU A 295 -9.23 -16.32 -5.34
C GLU A 295 -10.45 -15.41 -5.44
N ILE A 296 -10.55 -14.60 -6.49
CA ILE A 296 -11.70 -13.72 -6.74
C ILE A 296 -12.98 -14.55 -6.87
N LYS A 297 -12.98 -15.66 -7.61
CA LYS A 297 -14.16 -16.54 -7.71
C LYS A 297 -14.61 -17.06 -6.35
N THR A 298 -13.65 -17.43 -5.49
CA THR A 298 -13.91 -17.86 -4.11
C THR A 298 -14.50 -16.72 -3.29
N LEU A 299 -13.94 -15.52 -3.40
CA LEU A 299 -14.41 -14.31 -2.70
C LEU A 299 -15.80 -13.89 -3.15
N THR A 300 -16.07 -13.84 -4.46
CA THR A 300 -17.39 -13.47 -5.00
C THR A 300 -18.45 -14.47 -4.56
N LYS A 301 -18.15 -15.78 -4.55
CA LYS A 301 -19.09 -16.78 -4.04
C LYS A 301 -19.36 -16.57 -2.55
N TRP A 302 -18.31 -16.47 -1.75
CA TRP A 302 -18.42 -16.24 -0.31
C TRP A 302 -19.23 -14.96 0.02
N TRP A 303 -18.96 -13.86 -0.68
CA TRP A 303 -19.67 -12.60 -0.47
C TRP A 303 -21.16 -12.69 -0.81
N LYS A 304 -21.51 -13.41 -1.87
CA LYS A 304 -22.90 -13.68 -2.22
C LYS A 304 -23.60 -14.59 -1.21
N ASP A 305 -22.91 -15.61 -0.69
CA ASP A 305 -23.46 -16.52 0.30
C ASP A 305 -23.79 -15.79 1.62
N LEU A 306 -23.01 -14.75 1.99
CA LEU A 306 -23.34 -13.86 3.11
C LEU A 306 -24.59 -13.00 2.85
N ASP A 307 -24.85 -12.65 1.59
CA ASP A 307 -25.99 -11.85 1.13
C ASP A 307 -26.20 -10.55 1.94
N LEU A 308 -25.10 -9.86 2.24
CA LEU A 308 -25.16 -8.60 2.99
C LEU A 308 -25.79 -7.47 2.19
N ALA A 309 -25.64 -7.46 0.87
CA ALA A 309 -26.20 -6.42 0.01
C ALA A 309 -27.74 -6.38 0.04
N SER A 310 -28.42 -7.53 0.24
CA SER A 310 -29.88 -7.56 0.40
C SER A 310 -30.34 -7.09 1.78
N LYS A 311 -29.48 -7.26 2.79
CA LYS A 311 -29.75 -6.97 4.21
C LYS A 311 -29.36 -5.54 4.60
N LEU A 312 -28.35 -4.98 3.95
CA LEU A 312 -27.74 -3.68 4.25
C LEU A 312 -27.61 -2.87 2.93
N PRO A 313 -28.61 -2.06 2.54
CA PRO A 313 -28.63 -1.40 1.24
C PRO A 313 -27.60 -0.28 1.10
N TYR A 314 -26.94 0.11 2.20
CA TYR A 314 -25.98 1.20 2.27
C TYR A 314 -24.52 0.73 2.20
N ILE A 315 -24.23 -0.57 2.01
CA ILE A 315 -22.83 -1.05 1.94
C ILE A 315 -22.33 -1.10 0.51
N ARG A 316 -21.02 -0.91 0.35
CA ARG A 316 -20.32 -1.08 -0.93
C ARG A 316 -20.10 -2.54 -1.27
N ASP A 317 -20.19 -2.89 -2.56
CA ASP A 317 -19.76 -4.18 -3.10
C ASP A 317 -18.42 -4.04 -3.85
N ARG A 318 -17.32 -4.39 -3.17
CA ARG A 318 -15.95 -4.14 -3.65
C ARG A 318 -15.04 -5.36 -3.53
N SER A 319 -15.53 -6.52 -3.96
CA SER A 319 -14.79 -7.79 -3.83
C SER A 319 -13.47 -7.83 -4.61
N VAL A 320 -13.43 -7.29 -5.83
CA VAL A 320 -12.22 -7.30 -6.68
C VAL A 320 -11.21 -6.26 -6.21
N GLU A 321 -11.68 -5.12 -5.74
CA GLU A 321 -10.88 -4.04 -5.17
C GLU A 321 -10.31 -4.45 -3.80
N SER A 322 -11.08 -5.21 -3.00
CA SER A 322 -10.59 -5.85 -1.77
C SER A 322 -9.54 -6.91 -2.07
N HIS A 323 -9.70 -7.69 -3.14
CA HIS A 323 -8.68 -8.61 -3.61
C HIS A 323 -7.40 -7.86 -4.03
N LEU A 324 -7.51 -6.71 -4.70
CA LEU A 324 -6.35 -5.86 -4.99
C LEU A 324 -5.63 -5.40 -3.71
N GLY A 325 -6.38 -5.16 -2.63
CA GLY A 325 -5.84 -4.97 -1.27
C GLY A 325 -5.04 -6.18 -0.76
N GLY A 326 -5.43 -7.41 -1.05
CA GLY A 326 -4.59 -8.58 -0.77
C GLY A 326 -3.39 -8.71 -1.72
N LEU A 327 -3.56 -8.34 -2.99
CA LEU A 327 -2.58 -8.53 -4.06
C LEU A 327 -1.41 -7.55 -4.00
N GLY A 328 -1.65 -6.30 -3.62
CA GLY A 328 -0.60 -5.30 -3.46
C GLY A 328 0.51 -5.73 -2.48
N PRO A 329 0.17 -6.17 -1.25
CA PRO A 329 1.13 -6.64 -0.25
C PRO A 329 1.99 -7.83 -0.69
N TYR A 330 1.40 -8.81 -1.37
CA TYR A 330 2.07 -9.99 -1.92
C TYR A 330 1.34 -10.56 -3.15
N PHE A 331 2.08 -10.78 -4.24
CA PHE A 331 1.53 -11.30 -5.49
C PHE A 331 1.85 -12.78 -5.72
N GLU A 332 2.76 -13.34 -4.93
CA GLU A 332 3.29 -14.67 -5.14
C GLU A 332 2.23 -15.77 -4.89
N PRO A 333 2.27 -16.90 -5.63
CA PRO A 333 1.28 -17.98 -5.49
C PRO A 333 1.15 -18.55 -4.08
N HIS A 334 2.25 -18.66 -3.33
CA HIS A 334 2.26 -19.26 -1.99
C HIS A 334 1.53 -18.39 -0.93
N TYR A 335 1.25 -17.11 -1.23
CA TYR A 335 0.42 -16.25 -0.38
C TYR A 335 -1.06 -16.20 -0.80
N SER A 336 -1.50 -17.12 -1.67
CA SER A 336 -2.91 -17.21 -2.14
C SER A 336 -3.94 -17.19 -1.01
N LEU A 337 -3.75 -18.04 0.01
CA LEU A 337 -4.64 -18.07 1.17
C LEU A 337 -4.61 -16.73 1.94
N GLY A 338 -3.42 -16.13 2.09
CA GLY A 338 -3.26 -14.81 2.71
C GLY A 338 -4.09 -13.75 1.99
N ARG A 339 -4.08 -13.72 0.65
CA ARG A 339 -4.88 -12.76 -0.14
C ARG A 339 -6.38 -12.93 0.09
N ILE A 340 -6.85 -14.18 0.15
CA ILE A 340 -8.27 -14.47 0.45
C ILE A 340 -8.63 -13.95 1.84
N ILE A 341 -7.81 -14.23 2.85
CA ILE A 341 -8.04 -13.79 4.24
C ILE A 341 -8.03 -12.26 4.33
N VAL A 342 -7.04 -11.60 3.72
CA VAL A 342 -6.95 -10.13 3.68
C VAL A 342 -8.19 -9.54 3.01
N ALA A 343 -8.59 -10.07 1.84
CA ALA A 343 -9.76 -9.56 1.13
C ALA A 343 -11.06 -9.76 1.93
N LYS A 344 -11.30 -10.94 2.52
CA LYS A 344 -12.45 -11.18 3.40
C LYS A 344 -12.47 -10.20 4.58
N THR A 345 -11.31 -9.98 5.20
CA THR A 345 -11.16 -9.07 6.33
C THR A 345 -11.46 -7.63 5.91
N ILE A 346 -10.87 -7.15 4.82
CA ILE A 346 -11.13 -5.81 4.26
C ILE A 346 -12.62 -5.62 4.00
N MET A 347 -13.26 -6.57 3.32
CA MET A 347 -14.69 -6.46 2.95
C MET A 347 -15.58 -6.29 4.18
N ILE A 348 -15.34 -7.06 5.25
CA ILE A 348 -16.12 -7.00 6.48
C ILE A 348 -15.80 -5.74 7.32
N ILE A 349 -14.54 -5.31 7.35
CA ILE A 349 -14.19 -4.03 7.99
C ILE A 349 -14.80 -2.85 7.24
N VAL A 350 -14.88 -2.92 5.91
CA VAL A 350 -15.55 -1.90 5.09
C VAL A 350 -17.05 -1.85 5.35
N VAL A 351 -17.70 -2.96 5.64
CA VAL A 351 -19.11 -2.96 6.11
C VAL A 351 -19.25 -2.21 7.43
N ALA A 352 -18.31 -2.39 8.36
CA ALA A 352 -18.31 -1.64 9.62
C ALA A 352 -18.07 -0.14 9.37
N ASP A 353 -17.08 0.23 8.56
CA ASP A 353 -16.77 1.59 8.12
C ASP A 353 -17.99 2.29 7.49
N ASP A 354 -18.62 1.65 6.49
CA ASP A 354 -19.86 2.15 5.86
C ASP A 354 -20.98 2.35 6.89
N THR A 355 -21.04 1.49 7.90
CA THR A 355 -22.04 1.63 8.97
C THR A 355 -21.81 2.88 9.80
N TYR A 356 -20.56 3.23 10.15
CA TYR A 356 -20.24 4.46 10.87
C TYR A 356 -20.52 5.71 10.03
N ASP A 357 -20.01 5.73 8.80
CA ASP A 357 -19.92 6.95 8.00
C ASP A 357 -21.15 7.20 7.12
N ALA A 358 -21.74 6.14 6.56
CA ALA A 358 -22.83 6.26 5.60
C ALA A 358 -24.23 6.09 6.21
N HIS A 359 -24.36 5.53 7.41
CA HIS A 359 -25.68 5.13 7.93
C HIS A 359 -25.97 5.46 9.40
N ALA A 360 -25.04 5.23 10.33
CA ALA A 360 -25.32 5.33 11.75
C ALA A 360 -25.51 6.78 12.23
N THR A 361 -26.49 6.96 13.11
CA THR A 361 -26.59 8.14 13.96
C THR A 361 -25.53 8.09 15.09
N VAL A 362 -25.26 9.21 15.76
CA VAL A 362 -24.27 9.24 16.87
C VAL A 362 -24.60 8.25 18.01
N PRO A 363 -25.86 8.11 18.48
CA PRO A 363 -26.19 7.09 19.48
C PRO A 363 -25.95 5.66 18.97
N GLU A 364 -26.33 5.37 17.72
CA GLU A 364 -26.11 4.06 17.10
C GLU A 364 -24.62 3.73 16.94
N ALA A 365 -23.80 4.69 16.50
CA ALA A 365 -22.35 4.55 16.41
C ALA A 365 -21.70 4.34 17.79
N THR A 366 -22.22 5.02 18.83
CA THR A 366 -21.77 4.81 20.22
C THR A 366 -22.03 3.38 20.67
N VAL A 367 -23.26 2.89 20.47
CA VAL A 367 -23.64 1.52 20.79
C VAL A 367 -22.79 0.53 19.98
N LEU A 368 -22.68 0.69 18.66
CA LEU A 368 -21.85 -0.18 17.81
C LEU A 368 -20.40 -0.29 18.34
N THR A 369 -19.82 0.84 18.75
CA THR A 369 -18.46 0.88 19.32
C THR A 369 -18.36 0.08 20.61
N GLU A 370 -19.32 0.19 21.51
CA GLU A 370 -19.34 -0.58 22.78
C GLU A 370 -19.37 -2.10 22.52
N TYR A 371 -20.06 -2.54 21.47
CA TYR A 371 -20.11 -3.95 21.08
C TYR A 371 -18.78 -4.44 20.50
N PHE A 372 -18.10 -3.61 19.70
CA PHE A 372 -16.74 -3.93 19.26
C PHE A 372 -15.75 -3.95 20.43
N GLN A 373 -15.87 -3.07 21.43
CA GLN A 373 -14.99 -3.11 22.61
C GLN A 373 -15.08 -4.43 23.39
N ARG A 374 -16.29 -4.99 23.51
CA ARG A 374 -16.53 -6.23 24.26
C ARG A 374 -16.42 -7.50 23.41
N LEU A 375 -16.37 -7.38 22.08
CA LEU A 375 -16.31 -8.49 21.10
C LEU A 375 -17.40 -9.57 21.34
N ASN A 376 -18.61 -9.14 21.67
CA ASN A 376 -19.70 -10.07 22.00
C ASN A 376 -21.07 -9.43 21.72
N ILE A 377 -22.07 -10.26 21.41
CA ILE A 377 -23.48 -9.89 21.26
C ILE A 377 -24.29 -10.76 22.21
N GLY A 378 -24.98 -10.14 23.16
CA GLY A 378 -25.89 -10.85 24.06
C GLY A 378 -27.21 -11.18 23.35
N ALA A 379 -27.79 -12.32 23.70
CA ALA A 379 -29.08 -12.75 23.13
C ALA A 379 -30.23 -11.76 23.44
N ASP A 380 -30.19 -11.11 24.60
CA ASP A 380 -31.23 -10.19 25.08
C ASP A 380 -30.98 -8.71 24.71
N ASP A 381 -29.94 -8.45 23.91
CA ASP A 381 -29.53 -7.09 23.58
C ASP A 381 -30.49 -6.40 22.61
N LYS A 382 -30.97 -5.21 22.98
CA LYS A 382 -31.86 -4.40 22.15
C LYS A 382 -31.03 -3.52 21.20
N LEU A 383 -30.69 -4.09 20.05
CA LEU A 383 -30.02 -3.41 18.94
C LEU A 383 -31.00 -3.21 17.77
N PRO A 384 -30.90 -2.12 16.99
CA PRO A 384 -31.45 -2.06 15.65
C PRO A 384 -31.01 -3.28 14.83
N ASP A 385 -31.94 -3.85 14.05
CA ASP A 385 -31.71 -5.11 13.31
C ASP A 385 -30.48 -5.04 12.40
N TYR A 386 -30.26 -3.91 11.71
CA TYR A 386 -29.11 -3.74 10.83
C TYR A 386 -27.77 -3.73 11.57
N LEU A 387 -27.68 -3.12 12.76
CA LEU A 387 -26.46 -3.12 13.58
C LEU A 387 -26.14 -4.53 14.09
N ARG A 388 -27.19 -5.29 14.45
CA ARG A 388 -27.05 -6.69 14.82
C ARG A 388 -26.47 -7.50 13.65
N ILE A 389 -27.01 -7.33 12.44
CA ILE A 389 -26.49 -8.00 11.24
C ILE A 389 -25.01 -7.69 11.02
N VAL A 390 -24.61 -6.42 11.11
CA VAL A 390 -23.20 -6.01 10.97
C VAL A 390 -22.30 -6.70 12.01
N LEU A 391 -22.67 -6.62 13.28
CA LEU A 391 -21.87 -7.22 14.37
C LEU A 391 -21.78 -8.74 14.26
N GLU A 392 -22.91 -9.41 13.96
CA GLU A 392 -22.96 -10.87 13.81
C GLU A 392 -22.05 -11.32 12.66
N ASN A 393 -22.11 -10.66 11.50
CA ASN A 393 -21.28 -11.02 10.35
C ASN A 393 -19.78 -10.71 10.60
N VAL A 394 -19.45 -9.61 11.28
CA VAL A 394 -18.05 -9.33 11.63
C VAL A 394 -17.49 -10.43 12.52
N PHE A 395 -18.20 -10.81 13.58
CA PHE A 395 -17.72 -11.83 14.51
C PHE A 395 -17.74 -13.24 13.91
N GLU A 396 -18.74 -13.57 13.10
CA GLU A 396 -18.84 -14.85 12.41
C GLU A 396 -17.68 -15.02 11.43
N VAL A 397 -17.44 -14.06 10.53
CA VAL A 397 -16.36 -14.16 9.54
C VAL A 397 -14.99 -14.24 10.22
N MET A 398 -14.74 -13.42 11.24
CA MET A 398 -13.46 -13.48 11.97
C MET A 398 -13.33 -14.80 12.76
N GLY A 399 -14.43 -15.34 13.27
CA GLY A 399 -14.48 -16.66 13.90
C GLY A 399 -14.22 -17.80 12.92
N GLU A 400 -14.77 -17.73 11.71
CA GLU A 400 -14.49 -18.68 10.62
C GLU A 400 -13.01 -18.65 10.22
N ILE A 401 -12.44 -17.45 10.04
CA ILE A 401 -11.00 -17.30 9.75
C ILE A 401 -10.17 -17.88 10.91
N GLU A 402 -10.53 -17.62 12.18
CA GLU A 402 -9.82 -18.23 13.32
C GLU A 402 -9.86 -19.76 13.27
N GLN A 403 -11.02 -20.35 12.94
CA GLN A 403 -11.20 -21.79 12.83
C GLN A 403 -10.38 -22.38 11.69
N GLU A 404 -10.38 -21.75 10.51
CA GLU A 404 -9.59 -22.15 9.34
C GLU A 404 -8.09 -22.07 9.62
N MET A 405 -7.66 -21.07 10.38
CA MET A 405 -6.26 -20.80 10.69
C MET A 405 -5.73 -21.54 11.93
N ARG A 406 -6.60 -22.17 12.71
CA ARG A 406 -6.23 -22.93 13.91
C ARG A 406 -5.33 -24.14 13.63
N PRO A 407 -5.60 -25.00 12.63
CA PRO A 407 -4.73 -26.12 12.29
C PRO A 407 -3.34 -25.67 11.81
N LYS A 408 -3.25 -24.45 11.26
CA LYS A 408 -2.01 -23.81 10.82
C LYS A 408 -1.27 -23.09 11.96
N GLY A 409 -1.81 -23.10 13.18
CA GLY A 409 -1.21 -22.45 14.33
C GLY A 409 -1.23 -20.92 14.28
N ARG A 410 -2.22 -20.31 13.59
CA ARG A 410 -2.28 -18.84 13.37
C ARG A 410 -3.47 -18.16 14.04
N SER A 411 -4.15 -18.84 14.98
CA SER A 411 -5.31 -18.26 15.68
C SER A 411 -4.95 -17.05 16.55
N TYR A 412 -3.70 -16.92 17.00
CA TYR A 412 -3.28 -15.74 17.78
C TYR A 412 -3.30 -14.49 16.89
N SER A 413 -2.78 -14.57 15.67
CA SER A 413 -2.83 -13.48 14.69
C SER A 413 -4.25 -12.95 14.46
N VAL A 414 -5.23 -13.85 14.30
CA VAL A 414 -6.65 -13.47 14.09
C VAL A 414 -7.23 -12.74 15.31
N LYS A 415 -6.90 -13.20 16.52
CA LYS A 415 -7.34 -12.54 17.77
C LYS A 415 -6.73 -11.15 17.92
N GLN A 416 -5.44 -11.00 17.59
CA GLN A 416 -4.79 -9.70 17.63
C GLN A 416 -5.45 -8.71 16.68
N VAL A 417 -5.85 -9.14 15.47
CA VAL A 417 -6.59 -8.29 14.53
C VAL A 417 -7.90 -7.76 15.14
N LEU A 418 -8.69 -8.62 15.78
CA LEU A 418 -9.92 -8.20 16.47
C LEU A 418 -9.65 -7.23 17.64
N GLU A 419 -8.60 -7.46 18.42
CA GLU A 419 -8.20 -6.58 19.53
C GLU A 419 -7.79 -5.19 19.03
N ARG A 420 -7.06 -5.12 17.92
CA ARG A 420 -6.65 -3.83 17.33
C ARG A 420 -7.82 -3.07 16.71
N PHE A 421 -8.79 -3.78 16.12
CA PHE A 421 -10.00 -3.15 15.58
C PHE A 421 -10.81 -2.37 16.62
N LYS A 422 -10.70 -2.73 17.91
CA LYS A 422 -11.29 -1.94 19.01
C LYS A 422 -10.82 -0.49 18.99
N ILE A 423 -9.56 -0.25 18.65
CA ILE A 423 -8.96 1.08 18.61
C ILE A 423 -9.50 1.87 17.41
N ILE A 424 -9.61 1.23 16.25
CA ILE A 424 -10.19 1.81 15.03
C ILE A 424 -11.66 2.19 15.26
N ALA A 425 -12.46 1.33 15.87
CA ALA A 425 -13.87 1.60 16.15
C ALA A 425 -14.10 2.86 17.01
N MET A 426 -13.19 3.15 17.95
CA MET A 426 -13.23 4.40 18.73
C MET A 426 -12.94 5.63 17.86
N ALA A 427 -12.00 5.52 16.92
CA ALA A 427 -11.70 6.60 15.99
C ALA A 427 -12.87 6.85 15.02
N TYR A 428 -13.46 5.79 14.45
CA TYR A 428 -14.66 5.88 13.61
C TYR A 428 -15.81 6.59 14.32
N LYS A 429 -16.09 6.22 15.59
CA LYS A 429 -17.09 6.93 16.39
C LYS A 429 -16.82 8.44 16.45
N GLN A 430 -15.57 8.85 16.69
CA GLN A 430 -15.21 10.27 16.78
C GLN A 430 -15.38 10.99 15.44
N LEU A 431 -15.01 10.35 14.33
CA LEU A 431 -15.23 10.87 12.97
C LEU A 431 -16.72 11.03 12.68
N THR A 432 -17.54 10.03 13.04
CA THR A 432 -19.00 10.11 12.93
C THR A 432 -19.56 11.28 13.73
N GLU A 433 -19.11 11.49 14.98
CA GLU A 433 -19.55 12.64 15.79
C GLU A 433 -19.26 13.98 15.11
N TRP A 434 -18.07 14.14 14.53
CA TRP A 434 -17.69 15.34 13.79
C TRP A 434 -18.56 15.53 12.55
N ALA A 435 -18.71 14.51 11.71
CA ALA A 435 -19.54 14.55 10.52
C ALA A 435 -21.01 14.91 10.85
N ARG A 436 -21.62 14.22 11.81
CA ARG A 436 -23.05 14.42 12.18
C ARG A 436 -23.33 15.75 12.88
N THR A 437 -22.32 16.38 13.48
CA THR A 437 -22.45 17.71 14.07
C THR A 437 -22.03 18.84 13.12
N GLY A 438 -21.53 18.50 11.93
CA GLY A 438 -20.93 19.47 11.01
C GLY A 438 -19.65 20.11 11.56
N HIS A 439 -19.02 19.48 12.55
CA HIS A 439 -17.80 19.98 13.15
C HIS A 439 -16.62 19.64 12.25
N VAL A 440 -15.98 20.66 11.71
CA VAL A 440 -14.68 20.51 11.03
C VAL A 440 -13.60 20.90 12.05
N PRO A 441 -12.84 19.94 12.62
CA PRO A 441 -11.79 20.23 13.59
C PRO A 441 -10.60 20.96 12.93
N THR A 442 -9.60 21.32 13.72
CA THR A 442 -8.30 21.71 13.13
C THR A 442 -7.66 20.50 12.42
N PHE A 443 -6.80 20.73 11.43
CA PHE A 443 -6.03 19.68 10.77
C PHE A 443 -5.22 18.86 11.77
N ASP A 444 -4.59 19.50 12.75
CA ASP A 444 -3.79 18.81 13.77
C ASP A 444 -4.64 17.93 14.71
N GLU A 445 -5.86 18.36 15.06
CA GLU A 445 -6.82 17.54 15.81
C GLU A 445 -7.37 16.40 14.97
N TYR A 446 -7.71 16.67 13.70
CA TYR A 446 -8.16 15.65 12.76
C TYR A 446 -7.12 14.55 12.62
N MET A 447 -5.86 14.90 12.33
CA MET A 447 -4.82 13.91 12.05
C MET A 447 -4.58 12.96 13.23
N LYS A 448 -4.76 13.40 14.49
CA LYS A 448 -4.67 12.49 15.64
C LYS A 448 -5.70 11.36 15.60
N VAL A 449 -6.90 11.63 15.11
CA VAL A 449 -7.98 10.63 14.97
C VAL A 449 -7.88 9.92 13.63
N GLY A 450 -7.64 10.65 12.54
CA GLY A 450 -7.51 10.13 11.18
C GLY A 450 -6.38 9.13 11.02
N LEU A 451 -5.24 9.33 11.71
CA LEU A 451 -4.13 8.37 11.70
C LEU A 451 -4.47 7.06 12.43
N VAL A 452 -5.29 7.11 13.47
CA VAL A 452 -5.80 5.90 14.14
C VAL A 452 -6.81 5.19 13.24
N ALA A 453 -7.73 5.95 12.62
CA ALA A 453 -8.71 5.42 11.67
C ALA A 453 -8.08 4.89 10.38
N ALA A 454 -6.85 5.29 10.04
CA ALA A 454 -6.10 4.73 8.92
C ALA A 454 -5.79 3.25 9.13
N GLY A 455 -5.46 2.82 10.36
CA GLY A 455 -5.36 1.40 10.70
C GLY A 455 -4.27 0.62 9.96
N MET A 456 -3.14 1.23 9.58
CA MET A 456 -2.11 0.52 8.79
C MET A 456 -1.40 -0.59 9.56
N GLY A 457 -1.35 -0.48 10.89
CA GLY A 457 -0.89 -1.60 11.71
C GLY A 457 -1.86 -2.79 11.63
N ASP A 458 -3.16 -2.53 11.63
CA ASP A 458 -4.20 -3.55 11.51
C ASP A 458 -4.13 -4.21 10.14
N TYR A 459 -3.98 -3.41 9.09
CA TYR A 459 -3.80 -3.92 7.73
C TYR A 459 -2.55 -4.81 7.58
N ALA A 460 -1.43 -4.46 8.21
CA ALA A 460 -0.27 -5.34 8.34
C ALA A 460 -0.62 -6.65 9.06
N GLY A 461 -1.37 -6.56 10.17
CA GLY A 461 -1.89 -7.70 10.90
C GLY A 461 -2.74 -8.64 10.04
N TYR A 462 -3.61 -8.10 9.16
CA TYR A 462 -4.42 -8.91 8.24
C TYR A 462 -3.50 -9.74 7.32
N CYS A 463 -2.46 -9.09 6.79
CA CYS A 463 -1.50 -9.73 5.91
C CYS A 463 -0.75 -10.87 6.62
N PHE A 464 -0.37 -10.65 7.88
CA PHE A 464 0.39 -11.63 8.66
C PHE A 464 -0.38 -12.92 8.93
N ILE A 465 -1.72 -12.91 8.99
CA ILE A 465 -2.50 -14.13 9.31
C ILE A 465 -2.09 -15.30 8.39
N GLY A 466 -2.05 -15.06 7.08
CA GLY A 466 -1.74 -16.08 6.07
C GLY A 466 -0.26 -16.28 5.75
N MET A 467 0.65 -15.62 6.47
CA MET A 467 2.10 -15.74 6.26
C MET A 467 2.69 -16.81 7.21
N GLU A 468 2.79 -18.04 6.73
CA GLU A 468 3.32 -19.18 7.51
C GLU A 468 4.85 -19.16 7.67
N ASP A 469 5.53 -18.30 6.91
CA ASP A 469 6.98 -18.11 6.87
C ASP A 469 7.50 -17.06 7.87
N ILE A 470 6.63 -16.50 8.72
CA ILE A 470 6.99 -15.57 9.80
C ILE A 470 6.48 -16.08 11.16
N ASP A 471 7.20 -15.77 12.24
CA ASP A 471 6.70 -15.99 13.60
C ASP A 471 5.60 -14.96 13.92
N GLU A 472 4.41 -15.43 14.31
CA GLU A 472 3.29 -14.53 14.61
C GLU A 472 3.52 -13.68 15.86
N LYS A 473 4.25 -14.16 16.86
CA LYS A 473 4.46 -13.37 18.08
C LYS A 473 5.46 -12.26 17.80
N GLU A 474 6.58 -12.58 17.17
CA GLU A 474 7.59 -11.57 16.81
C GLU A 474 7.00 -10.48 15.90
N ALA A 475 6.19 -10.86 14.91
CA ALA A 475 5.55 -9.91 14.01
C ALA A 475 4.58 -8.97 14.75
N PHE A 476 3.74 -9.49 15.65
CA PHE A 476 2.80 -8.67 16.43
C PHE A 476 3.48 -7.90 17.57
N GLU A 477 4.57 -8.40 18.15
CA GLU A 477 5.40 -7.64 19.11
C GLU A 477 6.02 -6.42 18.44
N TRP A 478 6.60 -6.60 17.25
CA TRP A 478 7.08 -5.48 16.44
C TRP A 478 5.96 -4.51 16.12
N LEU A 479 4.80 -4.99 15.65
CA LEU A 479 3.66 -4.16 15.30
C LEU A 479 3.14 -3.34 16.49
N ASN A 480 3.03 -3.96 17.66
CA ASN A 480 2.53 -3.35 18.89
C ASN A 480 3.56 -2.40 19.54
N SER A 481 4.82 -2.41 19.08
CA SER A 481 5.83 -1.42 19.46
C SER A 481 5.60 -0.04 18.83
N ASN A 482 4.59 0.09 17.94
CA ASN A 482 4.29 1.29 17.14
C ASN A 482 5.51 1.77 16.36
N PRO A 483 6.00 0.96 15.40
CA PRO A 483 7.20 1.31 14.65
C PRO A 483 6.93 2.52 13.77
N LEU A 484 7.92 3.42 13.65
CA LEU A 484 7.84 4.65 12.85
C LEU A 484 7.40 4.39 11.41
N LEU A 485 7.77 3.23 10.88
CA LEU A 485 7.37 2.76 9.56
C LEU A 485 5.85 2.60 9.41
N ILE A 486 5.14 2.10 10.44
CA ILE A 486 3.67 2.00 10.43
C ILE A 486 3.04 3.37 10.60
N ASP A 487 3.62 4.25 11.43
CA ASP A 487 3.11 5.61 11.58
C ASP A 487 3.23 6.42 10.28
N ALA A 488 4.35 6.28 9.56
CA ALA A 488 4.52 6.89 8.24
C ALA A 488 3.48 6.36 7.24
N LEU A 489 3.20 5.05 7.25
CA LEU A 489 2.15 4.47 6.42
C LEU A 489 0.76 5.00 6.77
N ASN A 490 0.44 5.19 8.06
CA ASN A 490 -0.83 5.81 8.47
C ASN A 490 -1.00 7.19 7.83
N VAL A 491 0.08 8.00 7.80
CA VAL A 491 0.07 9.31 7.14
C VAL A 491 -0.15 9.17 5.64
N LEU A 492 0.57 8.25 4.98
CA LEU A 492 0.43 8.03 3.54
C LEU A 492 -1.00 7.65 3.17
N PHE A 493 -1.56 6.63 3.83
CA PHE A 493 -2.91 6.17 3.56
C PHE A 493 -3.95 7.25 3.80
N ARG A 494 -3.92 7.90 4.98
CA ARG A 494 -4.93 8.90 5.34
C ARG A 494 -4.94 10.08 4.36
N ILE A 495 -3.76 10.61 4.03
CA ILE A 495 -3.63 11.72 3.08
C ILE A 495 -4.08 11.30 1.67
N ALA A 496 -3.63 10.14 1.19
CA ALA A 496 -3.98 9.67 -0.14
C ALA A 496 -5.48 9.44 -0.28
N ASN A 497 -6.09 8.80 0.72
CA ASN A 497 -7.52 8.58 0.78
C ASN A 497 -8.26 9.93 0.82
N ASP A 498 -8.05 10.79 1.82
CA ASP A 498 -8.76 12.08 1.98
C ASP A 498 -8.73 12.96 0.73
N VAL A 499 -7.58 13.01 0.04
CA VAL A 499 -7.43 13.82 -1.17
C VAL A 499 -8.11 13.15 -2.36
N GLY A 500 -7.98 11.83 -2.48
CA GLY A 500 -8.57 11.05 -3.58
C GLY A 500 -10.09 10.93 -3.50
N THR A 501 -10.66 10.90 -2.29
CA THR A 501 -12.09 10.71 -2.01
C THR A 501 -12.83 12.02 -1.71
N TYR A 502 -12.14 13.15 -1.62
CA TYR A 502 -12.66 14.43 -1.13
C TYR A 502 -14.06 14.80 -1.67
N GLU A 503 -14.27 14.73 -2.99
CA GLU A 503 -15.57 15.10 -3.57
C GLU A 503 -16.69 14.18 -3.08
N THR A 504 -16.41 12.88 -3.01
CA THR A 504 -17.35 11.86 -2.53
C THR A 504 -17.64 12.05 -1.04
N GLU A 505 -16.63 12.35 -0.22
CA GLU A 505 -16.77 12.59 1.22
C GLU A 505 -17.63 13.84 1.51
N ILE A 506 -17.33 14.96 0.86
CA ILE A 506 -18.10 16.21 1.03
C ILE A 506 -19.56 16.03 0.61
N ASN A 507 -19.81 15.33 -0.50
CA ASN A 507 -21.17 15.04 -0.96
C ASN A 507 -21.97 14.15 0.00
N ARG A 508 -21.29 13.30 0.80
CA ARG A 508 -21.90 12.44 1.83
C ARG A 508 -22.07 13.13 3.18
N GLY A 509 -21.57 14.35 3.34
CA GLY A 509 -21.59 15.08 4.60
C GLY A 509 -20.47 14.68 5.56
N GLU A 510 -19.45 13.96 5.08
CA GLU A 510 -18.23 13.61 5.80
C GLU A 510 -17.28 14.83 5.81
N VAL A 511 -17.68 15.89 6.51
CA VAL A 511 -16.98 17.19 6.47
C VAL A 511 -15.63 17.20 7.20
N ALA A 512 -15.35 16.19 8.03
CA ALA A 512 -14.11 16.06 8.77
C ALA A 512 -13.14 15.12 8.04
N ASN A 513 -12.45 15.65 7.04
CA ASN A 513 -11.36 14.99 6.33
C ASN A 513 -10.12 15.89 6.26
N GLY A 514 -8.94 15.32 6.02
CA GLY A 514 -7.67 16.02 6.10
C GLY A 514 -7.58 17.23 5.17
N LEU A 515 -8.10 17.12 3.94
CA LEU A 515 -8.08 18.21 2.97
C LEU A 515 -8.95 19.38 3.43
N ASN A 516 -10.19 19.10 3.85
CA ASN A 516 -11.11 20.13 4.33
C ASN A 516 -10.65 20.79 5.63
N CYS A 517 -10.10 20.00 6.57
CA CYS A 517 -9.55 20.52 7.83
C CYS A 517 -8.35 21.44 7.57
N TYR A 518 -7.47 21.09 6.63
CA TYR A 518 -6.33 21.93 6.24
C TYR A 518 -6.79 23.24 5.59
N MET A 519 -7.72 23.18 4.63
CA MET A 519 -8.30 24.37 3.99
C MET A 519 -8.92 25.31 5.03
N LYS A 520 -9.66 24.75 6.00
CA LYS A 520 -10.31 25.52 7.06
C LYS A 520 -9.31 26.17 8.01
N GLN A 521 -8.28 25.44 8.46
CA GLN A 521 -7.30 25.94 9.43
C GLN A 521 -6.43 27.06 8.84
N TYR A 522 -6.00 26.91 7.58
CA TYR A 522 -5.05 27.83 6.95
C TYR A 522 -5.69 28.84 5.99
N GLY A 523 -7.00 28.74 5.73
CA GLY A 523 -7.71 29.66 4.83
C GLY A 523 -7.24 29.59 3.38
N VAL A 524 -6.79 28.41 2.94
CA VAL A 524 -6.22 28.16 1.60
C VAL A 524 -7.22 27.47 0.67
N THR A 525 -6.93 27.51 -0.63
CA THR A 525 -7.70 26.79 -1.65
C THR A 525 -7.51 25.28 -1.57
N LYS A 526 -8.39 24.53 -2.24
CA LYS A 526 -8.26 23.06 -2.37
C LYS A 526 -6.92 22.68 -3.00
N GLU A 527 -6.53 23.36 -4.06
CA GLU A 527 -5.30 23.09 -4.82
C GLU A 527 -4.05 23.38 -4.00
N GLU A 528 -4.08 24.43 -3.18
CA GLU A 528 -2.99 24.74 -2.25
C GLU A 528 -2.88 23.69 -1.15
N ALA A 529 -4.00 23.32 -0.52
CA ALA A 529 -4.03 22.29 0.50
C ALA A 529 -3.58 20.92 -0.04
N SER A 530 -4.08 20.48 -1.20
CA SER A 530 -3.64 19.26 -1.87
C SER A 530 -2.14 19.24 -2.13
N ARG A 531 -1.55 20.38 -2.51
CA ARG A 531 -0.10 20.49 -2.73
C ARG A 531 0.70 20.39 -1.44
N GLU A 532 0.25 20.97 -0.33
CA GLU A 532 0.93 20.82 0.96
C GLU A 532 0.82 19.39 1.51
N LEU A 533 -0.37 18.78 1.42
CA LEU A 533 -0.57 17.38 1.78
C LEU A 533 0.27 16.43 0.91
N ARG A 534 0.43 16.72 -0.39
CA ARG A 534 1.33 15.95 -1.26
C ARG A 534 2.79 16.02 -0.80
N LYS A 535 3.27 17.14 -0.26
CA LYS A 535 4.62 17.21 0.33
C LYS A 535 4.74 16.35 1.58
N MET A 536 3.73 16.33 2.44
CA MET A 536 3.69 15.45 3.61
C MET A 536 3.68 13.98 3.20
N TYR A 537 2.94 13.62 2.14
CA TYR A 537 2.95 12.29 1.54
C TYR A 537 4.35 11.91 1.04
N ILE A 538 4.99 12.75 0.23
CA ILE A 538 6.34 12.48 -0.28
C ILE A 538 7.36 12.33 0.86
N TYR A 539 7.27 13.18 1.88
CA TYR A 539 8.12 13.11 3.07
C TYR A 539 7.99 11.74 3.78
N ASN A 540 6.76 11.32 4.08
CA ASN A 540 6.52 10.05 4.76
C ASN A 540 6.85 8.83 3.88
N LYS A 541 6.79 8.96 2.55
CA LYS A 541 7.24 7.90 1.64
C LYS A 541 8.75 7.67 1.77
N LYS A 542 9.53 8.74 1.90
CA LYS A 542 10.98 8.64 2.18
C LYS A 542 11.25 8.03 3.56
N VAL A 543 10.42 8.33 4.57
CA VAL A 543 10.48 7.66 5.89
C VAL A 543 10.26 6.16 5.76
N VAL A 544 9.25 5.72 5.00
CA VAL A 544 8.99 4.29 4.76
C VAL A 544 10.19 3.60 4.12
N VAL A 545 10.80 4.21 3.09
CA VAL A 545 11.99 3.66 2.41
C VAL A 545 13.19 3.59 3.36
N GLU A 546 13.42 4.63 4.14
CA GLU A 546 14.51 4.69 5.11
C GLU A 546 14.35 3.63 6.21
N GLU A 547 13.16 3.54 6.80
CA GLU A 547 12.88 2.57 7.87
C GLU A 547 12.84 1.13 7.37
N PHE A 548 12.43 0.91 6.11
CA PHE A 548 12.52 -0.40 5.44
C PHE A 548 13.96 -0.91 5.44
N MET A 549 14.93 -0.07 5.06
CA MET A 549 16.34 -0.45 5.06
C MET A 549 16.91 -0.53 6.48
N ASN A 550 16.63 0.45 7.34
CA ASN A 550 17.16 0.50 8.71
C ASN A 550 16.70 -0.69 9.57
N SER A 551 15.55 -1.28 9.26
CA SER A 551 14.96 -2.38 10.02
C SER A 551 15.38 -3.76 9.53
N HIS A 552 16.10 -3.85 8.41
CA HIS A 552 16.34 -5.11 7.68
C HIS A 552 16.96 -6.24 8.53
N ASP A 553 17.93 -5.91 9.38
CA ASP A 553 18.59 -6.92 10.23
C ASP A 553 17.82 -7.26 11.52
N ARG A 554 16.73 -6.53 11.81
CA ARG A 554 15.99 -6.60 13.08
C ARG A 554 14.56 -7.13 12.92
N VAL A 555 14.01 -7.02 11.72
CA VAL A 555 12.64 -7.39 11.39
C VAL A 555 12.69 -8.29 10.16
N PRO A 556 11.96 -9.42 10.12
CA PRO A 556 11.93 -10.28 8.96
C PRO A 556 11.62 -9.50 7.68
N ARG A 557 12.41 -9.73 6.62
CA ARG A 557 12.24 -9.07 5.32
C ARG A 557 10.81 -9.18 4.80
N GLN A 558 10.18 -10.34 5.00
CA GLN A 558 8.82 -10.62 4.58
C GLN A 558 7.82 -9.67 5.23
N VAL A 559 8.02 -9.27 6.49
CA VAL A 559 7.19 -8.27 7.19
C VAL A 559 7.41 -6.87 6.59
N LEU A 560 8.67 -6.48 6.39
CA LEU A 560 9.04 -5.17 5.86
C LEU A 560 8.57 -4.97 4.41
N LEU A 561 8.59 -6.02 3.59
CA LEU A 561 8.12 -5.98 2.20
C LEU A 561 6.63 -5.65 2.11
N ARG A 562 5.78 -6.16 3.02
CA ARG A 562 4.35 -5.79 3.05
C ARG A 562 4.19 -4.29 3.20
N CYS A 563 4.98 -3.72 4.10
CA CYS A 563 4.93 -2.30 4.42
C CYS A 563 5.40 -1.42 3.26
N LEU A 564 6.49 -1.79 2.59
CA LEU A 564 6.92 -1.11 1.36
C LEU A 564 5.86 -1.22 0.26
N ASN A 565 5.24 -2.39 0.13
CA ASN A 565 4.21 -2.66 -0.86
C ASN A 565 2.88 -1.92 -0.57
N PHE A 566 2.57 -1.61 0.69
CA PHE A 566 1.43 -0.75 1.02
C PHE A 566 1.61 0.65 0.43
N ALA A 567 2.78 1.27 0.59
CA ALA A 567 3.05 2.58 0.01
C ALA A 567 2.90 2.57 -1.52
N ARG A 568 3.37 1.50 -2.19
CA ARG A 568 3.21 1.31 -3.65
C ARG A 568 1.75 1.12 -4.06
N LEU A 569 0.98 0.36 -3.27
CA LEU A 569 -0.44 0.14 -3.49
C LEU A 569 -1.23 1.45 -3.40
N PHE A 570 -0.91 2.32 -2.43
CA PHE A 570 -1.62 3.60 -2.27
C PHE A 570 -1.39 4.52 -3.46
N ASP A 571 -0.19 4.54 -4.03
CA ASP A 571 0.05 5.24 -5.28
C ASP A 571 -0.83 4.67 -6.41
N VAL A 572 -0.94 3.35 -6.56
CA VAL A 572 -1.81 2.77 -7.60
C VAL A 572 -3.28 3.10 -7.38
N ILE A 573 -3.79 3.00 -6.16
CA ILE A 573 -5.22 3.20 -5.86
C ILE A 573 -5.61 4.68 -5.91
N TYR A 574 -4.77 5.59 -5.42
CA TYR A 574 -5.17 6.98 -5.15
C TYR A 574 -4.51 8.04 -6.05
N THR A 575 -3.66 7.68 -7.02
CA THR A 575 -2.99 8.68 -7.89
C THR A 575 -3.99 9.52 -8.69
N GLU A 576 -5.15 8.98 -9.08
CA GLU A 576 -6.14 9.69 -9.92
C GLU A 576 -7.56 9.71 -9.31
N GLY A 577 -7.67 9.68 -7.98
CA GLY A 577 -8.96 9.73 -7.27
C GLY A 577 -9.22 8.49 -6.41
N ASP A 578 -10.47 8.10 -6.23
CA ASP A 578 -10.84 6.93 -5.42
C ASP A 578 -10.85 5.64 -6.27
N GLY A 579 -9.69 4.98 -6.34
CA GLY A 579 -9.55 3.70 -7.00
C GLY A 579 -10.20 2.50 -6.33
N TYR A 580 -10.66 2.65 -5.09
CA TYR A 580 -11.30 1.58 -4.34
C TYR A 580 -12.81 1.61 -4.54
N SER A 581 -13.46 2.76 -4.31
CA SER A 581 -14.92 2.86 -4.49
C SER A 581 -15.31 3.17 -5.93
N GLU A 582 -14.47 3.85 -6.71
CA GLU A 582 -14.74 4.23 -8.09
C GLU A 582 -13.57 3.84 -9.02
N PRO A 583 -13.29 2.54 -9.22
CA PRO A 583 -12.19 2.06 -10.06
C PRO A 583 -12.49 2.30 -11.55
N LYS A 584 -12.53 3.56 -11.99
CA LYS A 584 -12.70 3.95 -13.38
C LYS A 584 -11.36 4.30 -14.00
N GLY A 585 -11.30 4.26 -15.33
CA GLY A 585 -10.12 4.70 -16.06
C GLY A 585 -8.97 3.71 -15.93
N LYS A 586 -7.85 4.14 -15.34
CA LYS A 586 -6.61 3.35 -15.36
C LYS A 586 -6.65 2.13 -14.46
N ILE A 587 -7.33 2.21 -13.33
CA ILE A 587 -7.46 1.06 -12.40
C ILE A 587 -8.29 -0.05 -13.04
N GLU A 588 -9.38 0.29 -13.72
CA GLU A 588 -10.15 -0.64 -14.54
C GLU A 588 -9.26 -1.32 -15.61
N HIS A 589 -8.42 -0.54 -16.30
CA HIS A 589 -7.48 -1.09 -17.29
C HIS A 589 -6.46 -2.05 -16.67
N PHE A 590 -5.91 -1.70 -15.51
CA PHE A 590 -4.97 -2.55 -14.77
C PHE A 590 -5.64 -3.82 -14.26
N MET A 591 -6.83 -3.73 -13.68
CA MET A 591 -7.58 -4.90 -13.22
C MET A 591 -7.94 -5.83 -14.37
N THR A 592 -8.28 -5.31 -15.55
CA THR A 592 -8.55 -6.12 -16.74
C THR A 592 -7.29 -6.87 -17.20
N SER A 593 -6.13 -6.21 -17.22
CA SER A 593 -4.87 -6.87 -17.61
C SER A 593 -4.37 -7.89 -16.57
N LEU A 594 -4.69 -7.69 -15.29
CA LEU A 594 -4.34 -8.61 -14.21
C LEU A 594 -5.27 -9.81 -14.12
N TYR A 595 -6.58 -9.62 -14.29
CA TYR A 595 -7.58 -10.62 -13.93
C TYR A 595 -8.32 -11.26 -15.11
N VAL A 596 -8.16 -10.76 -16.34
CA VAL A 596 -8.95 -11.25 -17.48
C VAL A 596 -8.08 -11.80 -18.61
N HIS A 597 -7.00 -11.09 -18.99
CA HIS A 597 -6.24 -11.44 -20.18
C HIS A 597 -4.88 -12.06 -19.85
N PRO A 598 -4.67 -13.36 -20.12
CA PRO A 598 -3.35 -13.98 -19.98
C PRO A 598 -2.38 -13.46 -21.04
N ILE A 599 -1.09 -13.62 -20.78
CA ILE A 599 -0.04 -13.32 -21.75
C ILE A 599 0.07 -14.49 -22.74
N PRO A 600 0.04 -14.25 -24.07
CA PRO A 600 0.28 -15.29 -25.05
C PRO A 600 1.66 -15.95 -24.88
N LEU A 601 1.68 -17.28 -24.78
CA LEU A 601 2.91 -18.08 -24.61
C LEU A 601 3.68 -18.32 -25.92
N SER A 602 3.13 -17.90 -27.06
CA SER A 602 3.76 -18.01 -28.38
C SER A 602 5.06 -17.23 -28.48
#